data_AF-A0A553HPP7-F1
#
_entry.id   AF-A0A553HPP7-F1
#
_cell.length_a   1.000
_cell.length_b   1.000
_cell.length_c   1.000
_cell.angle_alpha   90.00
_cell.angle_beta   90.00
_cell.angle_gamma   90.00
#
_symmetry.space_group_name_H-M   'P 1'
#
loop_
_entity.id
_entity.type
_entity.pdbx_description
1 polymer ?
#
loop_
_entity_poly.entity_id
_entity_poly.type
_entity_poly.pdbx_seq_one_letter_code
_entity_poly.pdbx_strand_id
1 'polypeptide(L)'
;MSNSRNNDATSALINRDEVFASGAFKNVYAGKYTVGTRAGQECVAKEFKTGSVYEEHYFEQEMNIVRRTQLVIDNWHSARIIDKRVLLNNPEIWISNGAGVMALVEPMIQNFEKFNSNTGWASITGGVWSEAMQALSHFSYHNSGGQILLCDLQGGSYQDGYILSDPVIMSPLQTYGPTDLGPDGIRSFFHRHRCGRFCKRDWLKPALLNTPLLPMTQGTTMVAHLPTRSTRNLLTRQQE
;
A
#
# COMPACT_ATOMS: atom_id res chain seq x y z
N MET A 1 1.26 -20.90 -9.12
CA MET A 1 0.57 -20.52 -7.87
C MET A 1 0.56 -19.00 -7.81
N SER A 2 -0.57 -18.36 -7.52
CA SER A 2 -0.61 -16.90 -7.38
C SER A 2 0.16 -16.48 -6.12
N ASN A 3 0.81 -15.31 -6.16
CA ASN A 3 1.42 -14.70 -4.98
C ASN A 3 0.41 -13.79 -4.25
N SER A 4 -0.84 -14.24 -4.20
CA SER A 4 -1.96 -13.56 -3.57
C SER A 4 -2.52 -14.43 -2.46
N ARG A 5 -2.99 -13.79 -1.38
CA ARG A 5 -3.79 -14.41 -0.32
C ARG A 5 -5.18 -13.82 -0.40
N ASN A 6 -6.07 -14.55 -1.05
CA ASN A 6 -7.44 -14.09 -1.32
C ASN A 6 -8.35 -14.26 -0.11
N ASN A 7 -9.45 -13.49 -0.10
CA ASN A 7 -10.50 -13.58 0.91
C ASN A 7 -11.26 -14.92 0.79
N ASP A 8 -11.81 -15.28 -0.37
CA ASP A 8 -12.49 -16.58 -0.63
C ASP A 8 -13.63 -16.93 0.36
N ALA A 9 -14.17 -15.92 1.05
CA ALA A 9 -15.36 -15.98 1.89
C ALA A 9 -16.43 -15.01 1.37
N THR A 10 -17.67 -15.19 1.79
CA THR A 10 -18.80 -14.32 1.37
C THR A 10 -19.51 -13.66 2.54
N SER A 11 -19.14 -14.01 3.78
CA SER A 11 -19.70 -13.41 4.98
C SER A 11 -18.73 -13.54 6.16
N ALA A 12 -18.84 -12.60 7.10
CA ALA A 12 -18.09 -12.57 8.36
C ALA A 12 -18.90 -11.86 9.44
N LEU A 13 -18.64 -12.23 10.70
CA LEU A 13 -19.06 -11.47 11.87
C LEU A 13 -17.92 -10.51 12.24
N ILE A 14 -18.17 -9.20 12.11
CA ILE A 14 -17.20 -8.15 12.44
C ILE A 14 -17.60 -7.49 13.76
N ASN A 15 -16.69 -7.47 14.73
CA ASN A 15 -16.88 -6.73 15.98
C ASN A 15 -16.61 -5.24 15.74
N ARG A 16 -17.68 -4.44 15.69
CA ARG A 16 -17.60 -2.98 15.49
C ARG A 16 -17.65 -2.17 16.79
N ASP A 17 -17.82 -2.84 17.93
CA ASP A 17 -17.87 -2.17 19.23
C ASP A 17 -16.48 -1.74 19.71
N GLU A 18 -15.43 -2.34 19.15
CA GLU A 18 -14.04 -2.08 19.49
C GLU A 18 -13.17 -1.90 18.24
N VAL A 19 -12.42 -0.81 18.19
CA VAL A 19 -11.41 -0.58 17.15
C VAL A 19 -10.19 -1.44 17.48
N PHE A 20 -9.97 -2.50 16.70
CA PHE A 20 -8.82 -3.40 16.86
C PHE A 20 -7.49 -2.71 16.57
N ALA A 21 -7.44 -1.88 15.52
CA ALA A 21 -6.30 -1.02 15.20
C ALA A 21 -6.77 0.23 14.45
N SER A 22 -5.98 1.31 14.51
CA SER A 22 -6.29 2.54 13.77
C SER A 22 -5.06 3.03 13.02
N GLY A 23 -5.19 3.21 11.72
CA GLY A 23 -4.18 3.84 10.86
C GLY A 23 -4.46 5.33 10.66
N ALA A 24 -3.72 5.95 9.75
CA ALA A 24 -3.97 7.35 9.37
C ALA A 24 -5.38 7.54 8.77
N PHE A 25 -5.86 6.57 7.97
CA PHE A 25 -7.09 6.71 7.17
C PHE A 25 -8.20 5.74 7.53
N LYS A 26 -7.83 4.56 8.04
CA LYS A 26 -8.74 3.44 8.23
C LYS A 26 -8.79 3.05 9.69
N ASN A 27 -9.99 2.79 10.19
CA ASN A 27 -10.18 1.98 11.38
C ASN A 27 -10.22 0.53 10.96
N VAL A 28 -9.64 -0.33 11.78
CA VAL A 28 -9.58 -1.77 11.56
C VAL A 28 -10.39 -2.43 12.65
N TYR A 29 -11.34 -3.26 12.25
CA TYR A 29 -12.21 -4.03 13.11
C TYR A 29 -11.89 -5.51 12.95
N ALA A 30 -11.74 -6.21 14.07
CA ALA A 30 -11.51 -7.66 14.05
C ALA A 30 -12.83 -8.40 13.78
N GLY A 31 -12.73 -9.57 13.17
CA GLY A 31 -13.88 -10.42 12.93
C GLY A 31 -13.51 -11.83 12.54
N LYS A 32 -14.53 -12.62 12.23
CA LYS A 32 -14.38 -14.03 11.87
C LYS A 32 -15.26 -14.38 10.69
N TYR A 33 -14.68 -14.98 9.66
CA TYR A 33 -15.43 -15.44 8.51
C TYR A 33 -16.48 -16.49 8.91
N THR A 34 -17.68 -16.40 8.35
CA THR A 34 -18.81 -17.31 8.66
C THR A 34 -19.21 -18.20 7.48
N VAL A 35 -18.97 -17.77 6.25
CA VAL A 35 -19.34 -18.52 5.03
C VAL A 35 -18.22 -18.49 4.01
N GLY A 36 -17.99 -19.63 3.34
CA GLY A 36 -16.96 -19.80 2.31
C GLY A 36 -15.77 -20.63 2.80
N THR A 37 -14.70 -20.68 2.00
CA THR A 37 -13.56 -21.59 2.25
C THR A 37 -12.75 -21.22 3.50
N ARG A 38 -12.88 -19.96 3.95
CA ARG A 38 -12.25 -19.45 5.17
C ARG A 38 -13.15 -19.45 6.40
N ALA A 39 -14.34 -20.04 6.36
CA ALA A 39 -15.24 -20.06 7.50
C ALA A 39 -14.51 -20.53 8.77
N GLY A 40 -14.65 -19.76 9.85
CA GLY A 40 -13.96 -19.98 11.12
C GLY A 40 -12.54 -19.40 11.22
N GLN A 41 -11.99 -18.79 10.17
CA GLN A 41 -10.71 -18.06 10.24
C GLN A 41 -10.92 -16.59 10.62
N GLU A 42 -9.92 -16.01 11.29
CA GLU A 42 -9.92 -14.59 11.66
C GLU A 42 -9.72 -13.69 10.43
N CYS A 43 -10.46 -12.58 10.39
CA CYS A 43 -10.41 -11.56 9.36
C CYS A 43 -10.37 -10.17 9.97
N VAL A 44 -10.07 -9.18 9.13
CA VAL A 44 -10.23 -7.77 9.50
C VAL A 44 -11.10 -7.07 8.48
N ALA A 45 -11.92 -6.13 8.97
CA ALA A 45 -12.65 -5.17 8.15
C ALA A 45 -12.01 -3.79 8.32
N LYS A 46 -11.59 -3.18 7.23
CA LYS A 46 -10.97 -1.85 7.23
C LYS A 46 -11.95 -0.85 6.66
N GLU A 47 -12.37 0.08 7.50
CA GLU A 47 -13.34 1.12 7.17
C GLU A 47 -12.62 2.47 7.14
N PHE A 48 -12.86 3.28 6.12
CA PHE A 48 -12.33 4.64 6.09
C PHE A 48 -12.97 5.49 7.21
N LYS A 49 -12.18 6.35 7.84
CA LYS A 49 -12.68 7.29 8.85
C LYS A 49 -13.67 8.28 8.18
N THR A 50 -14.85 8.46 8.76
CA THR A 50 -16.00 9.18 8.16
C THR A 50 -15.71 10.62 7.77
N GLY A 51 -16.28 11.07 6.63
CA GLY A 51 -16.30 12.50 6.23
C GLY A 51 -16.26 12.81 4.73
N SER A 52 -16.69 11.93 3.81
CA SER A 52 -16.53 12.22 2.38
C SER A 52 -17.57 11.54 1.47
N VAL A 53 -18.15 12.33 0.57
CA VAL A 53 -18.93 11.92 -0.63
C VAL A 53 -18.08 11.08 -1.62
N TYR A 54 -16.84 10.74 -1.25
CA TYR A 54 -15.80 10.10 -2.07
C TYR A 54 -15.47 8.66 -1.65
N GLU A 55 -16.22 8.06 -0.71
CA GLU A 55 -15.90 6.74 -0.13
C GLU A 55 -15.72 5.65 -1.18
N GLU A 56 -16.64 5.50 -2.14
CA GLU A 56 -16.55 4.48 -3.19
C GLU A 56 -15.29 4.63 -4.07
N HIS A 57 -14.96 5.86 -4.46
CA HIS A 57 -13.76 6.14 -5.26
C HIS A 57 -12.48 5.72 -4.54
N TYR A 58 -12.39 5.91 -3.23
CA TYR A 58 -11.22 5.47 -2.46
C TYR A 58 -11.09 3.95 -2.42
N PHE A 59 -12.20 3.20 -2.33
CA PHE A 59 -12.16 1.74 -2.42
C PHE A 59 -11.68 1.28 -3.81
N GLU A 60 -12.15 1.91 -4.89
CA GLU A 60 -11.68 1.60 -6.24
C GLU A 60 -10.18 1.91 -6.42
N GLN A 61 -9.73 3.05 -5.88
CA GLN A 61 -8.32 3.43 -5.89
C GLN A 61 -7.46 2.41 -5.12
N GLU A 62 -7.87 1.99 -3.91
CA GLU A 62 -7.17 0.95 -3.15
C GLU A 62 -7.11 -0.37 -3.94
N MET A 63 -8.21 -0.80 -4.57
CA MET A 63 -8.22 -2.00 -5.39
C MET A 63 -7.29 -1.89 -6.61
N ASN A 64 -7.17 -0.70 -7.21
CA ASN A 64 -6.18 -0.45 -8.26
C ASN A 64 -4.74 -0.54 -7.73
N ILE A 65 -4.46 0.01 -6.55
CA ILE A 65 -3.15 -0.09 -5.88
C ILE A 65 -2.81 -1.55 -5.59
N VAL A 66 -3.75 -2.34 -5.06
CA VAL A 66 -3.58 -3.79 -4.80
C VAL A 66 -3.25 -4.53 -6.10
N ARG A 67 -4.02 -4.30 -7.18
CA ARG A 67 -3.77 -4.94 -8.49
C ARG A 67 -2.39 -4.61 -9.03
N ARG A 68 -1.95 -3.35 -8.95
CA ARG A 68 -0.61 -2.93 -9.38
C ARG A 68 0.48 -3.54 -8.52
N THR A 69 0.26 -3.62 -7.20
CA THR A 69 1.18 -4.26 -6.26
C THR A 69 1.31 -5.76 -6.54
N GLN A 70 0.21 -6.44 -6.86
CA GLN A 70 0.23 -7.86 -7.24
C GLN A 70 1.14 -8.11 -8.44
N LEU A 71 1.05 -7.28 -9.49
CA LEU A 71 1.94 -7.37 -10.65
C LEU A 71 3.42 -7.19 -10.29
N VAL A 72 3.73 -6.27 -9.36
CA VAL A 72 5.11 -6.09 -8.86
C VAL A 72 5.59 -7.34 -8.13
N ILE A 73 4.77 -7.92 -7.26
CA ILE A 73 5.12 -9.12 -6.48
C ILE A 73 5.28 -10.33 -7.43
N ASP A 74 4.42 -10.50 -8.41
CA ASP A 74 4.54 -11.59 -9.38
C ASP A 74 5.81 -11.46 -10.24
N ASN A 75 6.16 -10.24 -10.64
CA ASN A 75 7.43 -9.97 -11.34
C ASN A 75 8.65 -10.19 -10.44
N TRP A 76 8.57 -9.85 -9.15
CA TRP A 76 9.63 -10.09 -8.18
C TRP A 76 9.93 -11.59 -8.02
N HIS A 77 8.89 -12.41 -7.91
CA HIS A 77 9.02 -13.87 -7.86
C HIS A 77 9.53 -14.45 -9.18
N SER A 78 9.05 -13.92 -10.31
CA SER A 78 9.51 -14.33 -11.64
C SER A 78 11.01 -14.04 -11.83
N ALA A 79 11.49 -12.92 -11.26
CA ALA A 79 12.90 -12.54 -11.27
C ALA A 79 13.78 -13.36 -10.32
N ARG A 80 13.18 -14.20 -9.46
CA ARG A 80 13.86 -15.11 -8.50
C ARG A 80 14.92 -14.40 -7.65
N ILE A 81 14.58 -13.21 -7.15
CA ILE A 81 15.50 -12.41 -6.31
C ILE A 81 15.70 -13.06 -4.93
N ILE A 82 14.66 -13.73 -4.43
CA ILE A 82 14.67 -14.50 -3.18
C ILE A 82 13.97 -15.85 -3.41
N ASP A 83 14.20 -16.80 -2.50
CA ASP A 83 13.60 -18.14 -2.50
C ASP A 83 12.34 -18.25 -1.63
N LYS A 84 12.15 -17.33 -0.68
CA LYS A 84 10.96 -17.24 0.19
C LYS A 84 9.81 -16.53 -0.50
N ARG A 85 8.58 -16.90 -0.11
CA ARG A 85 7.37 -16.29 -0.68
C ARG A 85 7.11 -14.92 -0.07
N VAL A 86 6.61 -14.03 -0.91
CA VAL A 86 5.99 -12.76 -0.53
C VAL A 86 4.60 -12.78 -1.14
N LEU A 87 3.58 -12.71 -0.30
CA LEU A 87 2.18 -12.74 -0.70
C LEU A 87 1.55 -11.38 -0.42
N LEU A 88 0.57 -11.02 -1.23
CA LEU A 88 -0.27 -9.85 -0.97
C LEU A 88 -1.63 -10.30 -0.46
N ASN A 89 -2.08 -9.74 0.66
CA ASN A 89 -3.49 -9.80 1.01
C ASN A 89 -4.30 -9.13 -0.09
N ASN A 90 -5.21 -9.89 -0.69
CA ASN A 90 -6.12 -9.37 -1.71
C ASN A 90 -7.50 -9.15 -1.05
N PRO A 91 -7.80 -7.92 -0.59
CA PRO A 91 -9.07 -7.62 0.05
C PRO A 91 -10.22 -7.66 -0.94
N GLU A 92 -11.43 -7.74 -0.39
CA GLU A 92 -12.67 -7.54 -1.13
C GLU A 92 -13.46 -6.39 -0.50
N ILE A 93 -14.18 -5.64 -1.34
CA ILE A 93 -15.06 -4.56 -0.88
C ILE A 93 -16.39 -5.19 -0.47
N TRP A 94 -16.72 -5.13 0.82
CA TRP A 94 -17.98 -5.63 1.36
C TRP A 94 -18.82 -4.47 1.92
N ILE A 95 -20.13 -4.62 1.84
CA ILE A 95 -21.11 -3.65 2.34
C ILE A 95 -21.84 -4.28 3.52
N SER A 96 -21.84 -3.62 4.67
CA SER A 96 -22.57 -4.10 5.84
C SER A 96 -24.08 -4.08 5.60
N ASN A 97 -24.78 -5.17 5.92
CA ASN A 97 -26.24 -5.20 5.89
C ASN A 97 -26.80 -4.17 6.88
N GLY A 98 -27.75 -3.34 6.43
CA GLY A 98 -28.45 -2.35 7.25
C GLY A 98 -27.85 -0.95 7.21
N ALA A 99 -26.58 -0.79 7.59
CA ALA A 99 -25.95 0.54 7.71
C ALA A 99 -25.32 1.05 6.41
N GLY A 100 -25.14 0.20 5.39
CA GLY A 100 -24.52 0.58 4.12
C GLY A 100 -23.03 0.92 4.21
N VAL A 101 -22.39 0.67 5.36
CA VAL A 101 -20.96 0.94 5.55
C VAL A 101 -20.13 0.01 4.69
N MET A 102 -19.25 0.58 3.88
CA MET A 102 -18.31 -0.15 3.05
C MET A 102 -17.01 -0.44 3.82
N ALA A 103 -16.43 -1.63 3.62
CA ALA A 103 -15.16 -2.02 4.21
C ALA A 103 -14.32 -2.85 3.23
N LEU A 104 -12.99 -2.74 3.33
CA LEU A 104 -12.07 -3.71 2.75
C LEU A 104 -11.94 -4.87 3.73
N VAL A 105 -12.41 -6.05 3.35
CA VAL A 105 -12.33 -7.26 4.16
C VAL A 105 -11.24 -8.17 3.63
N GLU A 106 -10.33 -8.56 4.51
CA GLU A 106 -9.21 -9.44 4.19
C GLU A 106 -8.84 -10.38 5.35
N PRO A 107 -8.12 -11.48 5.06
CA PRO A 107 -7.68 -12.39 6.11
C PRO A 107 -6.75 -11.68 7.09
N MET A 108 -6.91 -11.96 8.39
CA MET A 108 -6.10 -11.32 9.43
C MET A 108 -4.62 -11.68 9.25
N ILE A 109 -3.76 -10.71 9.52
CA ILE A 109 -2.31 -10.88 9.58
C ILE A 109 -1.89 -10.86 11.05
N GLN A 110 -1.13 -11.87 11.46
CA GLN A 110 -0.50 -11.93 12.78
C GLN A 110 0.96 -11.47 12.68
N ASN A 111 1.59 -11.14 13.81
CA ASN A 111 2.99 -10.69 13.90
C ASN A 111 3.28 -9.49 12.98
N PHE A 112 2.43 -8.46 13.09
CA PHE A 112 2.47 -7.32 12.17
C PHE A 112 3.72 -6.46 12.40
N GLU A 113 4.47 -6.19 11.34
CA GLU A 113 5.60 -5.26 11.32
C GLU A 113 5.58 -4.40 10.04
N LYS A 114 6.27 -3.26 10.10
CA LYS A 114 6.41 -2.29 9.02
C LYS A 114 7.88 -2.09 8.68
N PHE A 115 8.23 -2.27 7.42
CA PHE A 115 9.62 -2.21 6.94
C PHE A 115 10.03 -0.86 6.42
N ASN A 116 9.12 -0.15 5.75
CA ASN A 116 9.32 1.21 5.30
C ASN A 116 8.03 2.01 5.31
N SER A 117 8.16 3.32 5.11
CA SER A 117 7.02 4.24 4.92
C SER A 117 7.08 4.97 3.58
N ASN A 118 5.99 5.65 3.24
CA ASN A 118 5.93 6.51 2.06
C ASN A 118 6.76 7.82 2.17
N THR A 119 7.34 8.12 3.33
CA THR A 119 8.29 9.24 3.52
C THR A 119 9.76 8.80 3.52
N GLY A 120 10.02 7.52 3.30
CA GLY A 120 11.36 6.94 3.27
C GLY A 120 11.93 6.55 4.64
N TRP A 121 11.09 6.45 5.67
CA TRP A 121 11.49 5.75 6.89
C TRP A 121 11.74 4.28 6.57
N ALA A 122 12.71 3.67 7.25
CA ALA A 122 12.98 2.25 7.20
C ALA A 122 13.26 1.72 8.61
N SER A 123 12.81 0.50 8.90
CA SER A 123 13.06 -0.12 10.20
C SER A 123 14.56 -0.27 10.46
N ILE A 124 15.00 0.09 11.67
CA ILE A 124 16.38 -0.07 12.12
C ILE A 124 16.68 -1.46 12.70
N THR A 125 15.66 -2.32 12.83
CA THR A 125 15.83 -3.70 13.34
C THR A 125 16.75 -4.54 12.45
N GLY A 126 16.85 -4.18 11.16
CA GLY A 126 17.71 -4.86 10.21
C GLY A 126 17.22 -6.27 9.86
N GLY A 127 18.13 -7.13 9.44
CA GLY A 127 17.84 -8.52 9.09
C GLY A 127 17.43 -8.73 7.63
N VAL A 128 17.36 -10.00 7.26
CA VAL A 128 17.21 -10.45 5.87
C VAL A 128 15.89 -9.98 5.26
N TRP A 129 14.79 -10.01 6.01
CA TRP A 129 13.49 -9.52 5.54
C TRP A 129 13.48 -8.01 5.34
N SER A 130 14.07 -7.23 6.26
CA SER A 130 14.21 -5.78 6.08
C SER A 130 14.99 -5.47 4.79
N GLU A 131 16.13 -6.14 4.56
CA GLU A 131 16.90 -5.97 3.32
C GLU A 131 16.10 -6.35 2.07
N ALA A 132 15.36 -7.47 2.12
CA ALA A 132 14.54 -7.95 1.00
C ALA A 132 13.40 -6.99 0.67
N MET A 133 12.75 -6.40 1.69
CA MET A 133 11.65 -5.46 1.51
C MET A 133 12.13 -4.12 0.97
N GLN A 134 13.29 -3.62 1.42
CA GLN A 134 13.93 -2.47 0.79
C GLN A 134 14.27 -2.73 -0.69
N ALA A 135 14.75 -3.94 -1.00
CA ALA A 135 15.03 -4.35 -2.36
C ALA A 135 13.76 -4.51 -3.21
N LEU A 136 12.64 -4.99 -2.65
CA LEU A 136 11.35 -5.06 -3.33
C LEU A 136 10.84 -3.67 -3.73
N SER A 137 10.96 -2.69 -2.83
CA SER A 137 10.69 -1.28 -3.16
C SER A 137 11.58 -0.79 -4.32
N HIS A 138 12.90 -0.97 -4.26
CA HIS A 138 13.80 -0.58 -5.36
C HIS A 138 13.47 -1.32 -6.67
N PHE A 139 13.21 -2.63 -6.61
CA PHE A 139 12.83 -3.44 -7.75
C PHE A 139 11.58 -2.92 -8.44
N SER A 140 10.55 -2.50 -7.69
CA SER A 140 9.33 -1.95 -8.27
C SER A 140 9.59 -0.73 -9.17
N TYR A 141 10.51 0.14 -8.75
CA TYR A 141 10.94 1.30 -9.53
C TYR A 141 11.74 0.90 -10.77
N HIS A 142 12.66 -0.05 -10.62
CA HIS A 142 13.43 -0.54 -11.76
C HIS A 142 12.55 -1.26 -12.79
N ASN A 143 11.76 -2.24 -12.36
CA ASN A 143 10.92 -3.08 -13.21
C ASN A 143 9.84 -2.26 -13.94
N SER A 144 9.43 -1.13 -13.37
CA SER A 144 8.45 -0.23 -13.99
C SER A 144 9.07 0.82 -14.92
N GLY A 145 10.40 0.84 -15.10
CA GLY A 145 11.06 1.91 -15.86
C GLY A 145 10.92 3.28 -15.20
N GLY A 146 10.87 3.30 -13.86
CA GLY A 146 10.80 4.51 -13.05
C GLY A 146 9.39 5.10 -12.90
N GLN A 147 8.35 4.33 -13.26
CA GLN A 147 6.96 4.81 -13.27
C GLN A 147 6.23 4.60 -11.95
N ILE A 148 6.62 3.60 -11.16
CA ILE A 148 6.02 3.34 -9.84
C ILE A 148 7.09 2.98 -8.81
N LEU A 149 6.90 3.44 -7.58
CA LEU A 149 7.65 2.96 -6.42
C LEU A 149 6.66 2.41 -5.39
N LEU A 150 6.74 1.11 -5.15
CA LEU A 150 6.04 0.42 -4.08
C LEU A 150 6.74 0.70 -2.75
N CYS A 151 5.99 1.17 -1.76
CA CYS A 151 6.46 1.50 -0.42
C CYS A 151 5.35 1.26 0.61
N ASP A 152 5.58 1.71 1.85
CA ASP A 152 4.72 1.42 2.99
C ASP A 152 4.56 -0.09 3.19
N LEU A 153 5.64 -0.83 2.95
CA LEU A 153 5.66 -2.28 3.04
C LEU A 153 5.48 -2.71 4.49
N GLN A 154 4.32 -3.28 4.77
CA GLN A 154 3.87 -3.71 6.09
C GLN A 154 3.03 -4.97 5.98
N GLY A 155 3.00 -5.75 7.05
CA GLY A 155 2.32 -7.05 7.04
C GLY A 155 2.90 -7.96 8.10
N GLY A 156 2.92 -9.28 7.89
CA GLY A 156 3.36 -10.23 8.92
C GLY A 156 4.20 -11.38 8.38
N SER A 157 5.09 -11.87 9.26
CA SER A 157 6.01 -12.98 9.00
C SER A 157 5.38 -14.32 9.37
N TYR A 158 5.50 -15.29 8.46
CA TYR A 158 5.02 -16.65 8.58
C TYR A 158 6.14 -17.65 8.21
N GLN A 159 5.94 -18.94 8.53
CA GLN A 159 6.96 -19.97 8.30
C GLN A 159 7.37 -20.10 6.82
N ASP A 160 6.44 -19.86 5.89
CA ASP A 160 6.60 -20.04 4.45
C ASP A 160 6.92 -18.73 3.70
N GLY A 161 6.94 -17.59 4.39
CA GLY A 161 7.20 -16.30 3.76
C GLY A 161 6.63 -15.12 4.51
N TYR A 162 6.39 -14.06 3.76
CA TYR A 162 5.87 -12.81 4.28
C TYR A 162 4.56 -12.43 3.59
N ILE A 163 3.60 -11.91 4.34
CA ILE A 163 2.31 -11.48 3.82
C ILE A 163 2.21 -9.98 3.98
N LEU A 164 2.09 -9.25 2.88
CA LEU A 164 1.94 -7.80 2.83
C LEU A 164 0.47 -7.40 2.80
N SER A 165 0.18 -6.21 3.33
CA SER A 165 -1.12 -5.56 3.22
C SER A 165 -0.96 -4.03 3.22
N ASP A 166 -2.02 -3.33 2.81
CA ASP A 166 -2.07 -1.86 2.70
C ASP A 166 -0.84 -1.23 2.01
N PRO A 167 -0.49 -1.67 0.78
CA PRO A 167 0.64 -1.10 0.06
C PRO A 167 0.36 0.34 -0.37
N VAL A 168 1.42 1.15 -0.49
CA VAL A 168 1.36 2.47 -1.12
C VAL A 168 2.19 2.48 -2.39
N ILE A 169 1.64 3.08 -3.44
CA ILE A 169 2.38 3.35 -4.69
C ILE A 169 2.64 4.85 -4.80
N MET A 170 3.90 5.19 -5.07
CA MET A 170 4.27 6.53 -5.51
C MET A 170 4.46 6.56 -7.02
N SER A 171 4.05 7.64 -7.67
CA SER A 171 4.16 7.80 -9.13
C SER A 171 4.57 9.22 -9.53
N PRO A 172 5.23 9.42 -10.68
CA PRO A 172 5.60 10.75 -11.14
C PRO A 172 4.43 11.74 -11.26
N LEU A 173 3.22 11.24 -11.55
CA LEU A 173 2.01 12.03 -11.79
C LEU A 173 1.02 12.06 -10.61
N GLN A 174 1.37 11.45 -9.48
CA GLN A 174 0.53 11.41 -8.27
C GLN A 174 -0.87 10.84 -8.48
N THR A 175 -0.98 9.72 -9.21
CA THR A 175 -2.28 9.15 -9.61
C THR A 175 -2.79 8.03 -8.70
N TYR A 176 -2.07 7.68 -7.63
CA TYR A 176 -2.42 6.59 -6.69
C TYR A 176 -2.98 7.10 -5.35
N GLY A 177 -3.75 8.19 -5.38
CA GLY A 177 -4.46 8.69 -4.21
C GLY A 177 -3.59 9.53 -3.25
N PRO A 178 -4.12 9.89 -2.07
CA PRO A 178 -3.52 10.90 -1.19
C PRO A 178 -2.19 10.48 -0.54
N THR A 179 -1.88 9.18 -0.53
CA THR A 179 -0.61 8.64 -0.04
C THR A 179 0.50 8.64 -1.09
N ASP A 180 0.19 8.96 -2.35
CA ASP A 180 1.15 9.14 -3.43
C ASP A 180 1.84 10.50 -3.30
N LEU A 181 2.97 10.52 -2.60
CA LEU A 181 3.79 11.72 -2.40
C LEU A 181 4.64 12.10 -3.64
N GLY A 182 4.38 11.45 -4.77
CA GLY A 182 4.94 11.83 -6.05
C GLY A 182 6.45 11.69 -6.17
N PRO A 183 7.07 12.52 -7.03
CA PRO A 183 8.52 12.57 -7.17
C PRO A 183 9.28 12.85 -5.86
N ASP A 184 8.68 13.59 -4.93
CA ASP A 184 9.29 13.90 -3.63
C ASP A 184 9.37 12.68 -2.73
N GLY A 185 8.31 11.87 -2.69
CA GLY A 185 8.30 10.59 -2.01
C GLY A 185 9.32 9.61 -2.63
N ILE A 186 9.35 9.52 -3.96
CA ILE A 186 10.33 8.69 -4.69
C ILE A 186 11.76 9.08 -4.32
N ARG A 187 12.10 10.37 -4.42
CA ARG A 187 13.43 10.86 -4.04
C ARG A 187 13.73 10.63 -2.56
N SER A 188 12.75 10.82 -1.70
CA SER A 188 12.88 10.62 -0.25
C SER A 188 13.22 9.18 0.13
N PHE A 189 12.61 8.20 -0.55
CA PHE A 189 13.00 6.79 -0.44
C PHE A 189 14.44 6.60 -0.91
N PHE A 190 14.78 6.99 -2.15
CA PHE A 190 16.09 6.71 -2.74
C PHE A 190 17.26 7.45 -2.08
N HIS A 191 17.02 8.63 -1.48
CA HIS A 191 18.04 9.35 -0.72
C HIS A 191 18.46 8.55 0.54
N ARG A 192 17.52 7.84 1.16
CA ARG A 192 17.73 7.04 2.39
C ARG A 192 18.03 5.59 2.10
N HIS A 193 17.62 5.07 0.95
CA HIS A 193 17.86 3.71 0.53
C HIS A 193 19.36 3.43 0.37
N ARG A 194 19.78 2.26 0.85
CA ARG A 194 21.10 1.70 0.63
C ARG A 194 20.89 0.30 0.05
N CYS A 195 21.44 0.05 -1.13
CA CYS A 195 21.30 -1.25 -1.77
C CYS A 195 21.95 -2.33 -0.91
N GLY A 196 21.16 -3.32 -0.50
CA GLY A 196 21.63 -4.51 0.20
C GLY A 196 21.93 -5.67 -0.77
N ARG A 197 22.05 -6.89 -0.22
CA ARG A 197 22.43 -8.09 -1.00
C ARG A 197 21.41 -8.50 -2.07
N PHE A 198 20.15 -8.06 -1.93
CA PHE A 198 19.05 -8.39 -2.83
C PHE A 198 18.85 -7.35 -3.95
N CYS A 199 19.50 -6.19 -3.87
CA CYS A 199 19.49 -5.21 -4.95
C CYS A 199 20.52 -5.58 -6.03
N LYS A 200 20.17 -5.39 -7.29
CA LYS A 200 21.16 -5.47 -8.39
C LYS A 200 21.73 -4.09 -8.70
N ARG A 201 23.01 -4.06 -9.11
CA ARG A 201 23.76 -2.81 -9.34
C ARG A 201 23.24 -2.00 -10.52
N ASP A 202 22.69 -2.68 -11.52
CA ASP A 202 22.13 -2.14 -12.76
C ASP A 202 20.67 -1.66 -12.61
N TRP A 203 20.07 -1.80 -11.42
CA TRP A 203 18.72 -1.31 -11.19
C TRP A 203 18.65 0.21 -11.23
N LEU A 204 17.65 0.69 -11.96
CA LEU A 204 17.36 2.10 -12.15
C LEU A 204 17.18 2.82 -10.80
N LYS A 205 17.69 4.04 -10.73
CA LYS A 205 17.48 4.98 -9.62
C LYS A 205 17.17 6.36 -10.20
N PRO A 206 16.35 7.18 -9.52
CA PRO A 206 16.17 8.57 -9.93
C PRO A 206 17.47 9.35 -9.74
N ALA A 207 17.60 10.46 -10.46
CA ALA A 207 18.60 11.47 -10.11
C ALA A 207 18.29 12.03 -8.72
N LEU A 208 19.30 12.07 -7.85
CA LEU A 208 19.16 12.55 -6.48
C LEU A 208 19.56 14.03 -6.38
N LEU A 209 18.75 14.80 -5.66
CA LEU A 209 19.11 16.12 -5.18
C LEU A 209 19.83 16.00 -3.83
N ASN A 210 20.53 17.06 -3.41
CA ASN A 210 21.40 17.04 -2.22
C ASN A 210 20.65 16.80 -0.91
N THR A 211 19.34 17.08 -0.83
CA THR A 211 18.56 16.93 0.41
C THR A 211 17.21 16.24 0.19
N PRO A 212 16.73 15.43 1.15
CA PRO A 212 15.38 14.87 1.11
C PRO A 212 14.35 15.97 1.42
N LEU A 213 13.26 15.99 0.67
CA LEU A 213 12.25 17.05 0.76
C LEU A 213 11.16 16.78 1.80
N LEU A 214 11.03 15.52 2.25
CA LEU A 214 10.03 15.10 3.22
C LEU A 214 10.68 14.71 4.56
N PRO A 215 10.10 15.15 5.70
CA PRO A 215 10.52 14.65 7.00
C PRO A 215 10.22 13.16 7.12
N MET A 216 11.15 12.43 7.73
CA MET A 216 11.04 10.98 7.88
C MET A 216 10.06 10.63 9.00
N THR A 217 9.06 9.80 8.70
CA THR A 217 8.03 9.35 9.64
C THR A 217 7.75 7.86 9.45
N GLN A 218 7.54 7.13 10.55
CA GLN A 218 7.16 5.72 10.47
C GLN A 218 5.70 5.54 9.96
N GLY A 219 4.82 6.46 10.36
CA GLY A 219 3.44 6.50 9.87
C GLY A 219 3.33 6.93 8.41
N THR A 220 2.19 6.63 7.80
CA THR A 220 1.87 7.00 6.42
C THR A 220 1.47 8.48 6.35
N THR A 221 2.06 9.24 5.43
CA THR A 221 1.82 10.68 5.22
C THR A 221 0.92 10.95 4.01
N MET A 222 0.23 12.10 4.01
CA MET A 222 -0.61 12.57 2.90
C MET A 222 -0.06 13.81 2.21
N VAL A 223 -0.39 13.98 0.94
CA VAL A 223 -0.50 15.31 0.35
C VAL A 223 -1.85 15.95 0.71
N ALA A 224 -1.83 17.16 1.26
CA ALA A 224 -3.03 17.94 1.53
C ALA A 224 -3.62 18.49 0.21
N HIS A 225 -4.26 17.65 -0.58
CA HIS A 225 -5.05 18.13 -1.71
C HIS A 225 -6.41 18.59 -1.17
N LEU A 226 -6.49 19.86 -0.75
CA LEU A 226 -7.76 20.57 -0.92
C LEU A 226 -7.99 20.62 -2.44
N PRO A 227 -9.10 20.11 -2.98
CA PRO A 227 -9.39 20.26 -4.40
C PRO A 227 -9.55 21.76 -4.66
N THR A 228 -8.48 22.43 -5.08
CA THR A 228 -8.59 23.75 -5.66
C THR A 228 -9.35 23.55 -6.95
N ARG A 229 -10.62 23.97 -6.92
CA ARG A 229 -11.48 24.17 -8.07
C ARG A 229 -10.62 24.62 -9.25
N SER A 230 -10.61 23.85 -10.33
CA SER A 230 -10.15 24.32 -11.63
C SER A 230 -11.06 25.46 -12.06
N THR A 231 -10.76 26.66 -11.56
CA THR A 231 -11.32 27.91 -12.03
C THR A 231 -10.15 28.80 -12.36
N ARG A 232 -9.77 28.74 -13.63
CA ARG A 232 -9.74 29.90 -14.52
C ARG A 232 -9.69 29.36 -15.95
N ASN A 233 -10.87 29.15 -16.53
CA ASN A 233 -10.99 29.45 -17.95
C ASN A 233 -10.56 30.92 -18.08
N LEU A 234 -9.41 31.14 -18.71
CA LEU A 234 -9.01 32.49 -19.09
C LEU A 234 -10.06 32.97 -20.09
N LEU A 235 -10.88 33.93 -19.66
CA LEU A 235 -11.75 34.68 -20.57
C LEU A 235 -10.82 35.46 -21.52
N THR A 236 -10.60 34.92 -22.71
CA THR A 236 -10.02 35.69 -23.81
C THR A 236 -11.10 36.61 -24.38
N ARG A 237 -10.80 37.91 -24.39
CA ARG A 237 -11.62 38.94 -25.04
C ARG A 237 -11.74 38.58 -26.53
N GLN A 238 -12.95 38.41 -27.05
CA GLN A 238 -13.13 38.41 -28.50
C GLN A 238 -12.76 39.80 -29.02
N GLN A 239 -11.84 39.85 -29.98
CA GLN A 239 -11.56 41.07 -30.73
C GLN A 239 -12.75 41.32 -31.67
N GLU A 240 -13.26 42.55 -31.65
CA GLU A 240 -14.12 43.11 -32.70
C GLU A 240 -13.34 43.33 -33.99
#